data_AF-A0A957X1Z2-F1
#
_entry.id   AF-A0A957X1Z2-F1
#
_cell.length_a   1.000
_cell.length_b   1.000
_cell.length_c   1.000
_cell.angle_alpha   90.00
_cell.angle_beta   90.00
_cell.angle_gamma   90.00
#
_symmetry.space_group_name_H-M   'P 1'
#
loop_
_entity.id
_entity.type
_entity.pdbx_description
1 polymer ?
#
loop_
_entity_poly.entity_id
_entity_poly.type
_entity_poly.pdbx_seq_one_letter_code
_entity_poly.pdbx_strand_id
1 'polypeptide(L)'
;MQRGLSSAIVMVNEHRFMIDCGEGTQRQLLRSGLGFRRLDKILLTHGHLDHILGLGGLASTLGRWETLEELHIYAGDPALQRVQRLMEVVFGEGQIPNVGISLNLLT
;
A
#
# COMPACT_ATOMS: atom_id res chain seq x y z
N MET A 1 22.37 -6.52 -11.61
CA MET A 1 21.43 -5.57 -10.98
C MET A 1 20.10 -6.30 -10.81
N GLN A 2 19.64 -6.55 -9.58
CA GLN A 2 18.35 -7.21 -9.35
C GLN A 2 17.26 -6.12 -9.33
N ARG A 3 16.24 -6.26 -10.19
CA ARG A 3 15.09 -5.34 -10.23
C ARG A 3 14.02 -5.85 -9.27
N GLY A 4 13.39 -4.92 -8.54
CA GLY A 4 12.18 -5.20 -7.76
C GLY A 4 10.93 -5.21 -8.65
N LEU A 5 9.79 -5.54 -8.04
CA LEU A 5 8.46 -5.42 -8.66
C LEU A 5 7.99 -3.96 -8.70
N SER A 6 6.83 -3.70 -9.31
CA SER A 6 6.32 -2.35 -9.52
C SER A 6 6.12 -1.62 -8.19
N SER A 7 6.84 -0.51 -8.02
CA SER A 7 6.53 0.51 -7.03
C SER A 7 7.32 1.78 -7.35
N ALA A 8 6.70 2.94 -7.20
CA ALA A 8 7.36 4.24 -7.30
C ALA A 8 6.86 5.18 -6.20
N ILE A 9 7.69 6.14 -5.79
CA ILE A 9 7.30 7.22 -4.89
C ILE A 9 7.29 8.53 -5.68
N VAL A 10 6.18 9.24 -5.62
CA VAL A 10 6.03 10.61 -6.10
C VAL A 10 5.95 11.53 -4.90
N MET A 11 6.77 12.58 -4.89
CA MET A 11 6.80 13.58 -3.82
C MET A 11 6.33 14.93 -4.36
N VAL A 12 5.34 15.52 -3.71
CA VAL A 12 4.82 16.86 -4.04
C VAL A 12 4.66 17.61 -2.72
N ASN A 13 5.47 18.66 -2.53
CA ASN A 13 5.57 19.39 -1.27
C ASN A 13 5.82 18.42 -0.09
N GLU A 14 5.01 18.51 0.97
CA GLU A 14 5.03 17.61 2.13
C GLU A 14 4.43 16.22 1.88
N HIS A 15 3.77 15.98 0.74
CA HIS A 15 3.02 14.76 0.45
C HIS A 15 3.86 13.73 -0.30
N ARG A 16 3.61 12.45 0.01
CA ARG A 16 4.19 11.29 -0.68
C ARG A 16 3.06 10.39 -1.16
N PHE A 17 3.15 10.00 -2.43
CA PHE A 17 2.24 9.06 -3.06
C PHE A 17 3.05 7.84 -3.50
N MET A 18 2.62 6.65 -3.10
CA MET A 18 3.14 5.42 -3.67
C MET A 18 2.30 5.02 -4.88
N ILE A 19 2.93 4.77 -6.01
CA ILE A 19 2.29 4.18 -7.18
C ILE A 19 2.68 2.70 -7.20
N ASP A 20 1.69 1.83 -7.06
CA ASP A 20 1.82 0.39 -6.87
C ASP A 20 2.66 -0.04 -5.65
N CYS A 21 2.41 -1.25 -5.17
CA CYS A 21 3.09 -1.85 -4.03
C CYS A 21 3.33 -3.34 -4.29
N GLY A 22 4.28 -3.64 -5.17
CA GLY A 22 4.75 -5.01 -5.40
C GLY A 22 5.44 -5.61 -4.17
N GLU A 23 5.59 -6.94 -4.16
CA GLU A 23 6.28 -7.65 -3.09
C GLU A 23 7.70 -7.10 -2.86
N GLY A 24 8.09 -6.96 -1.59
CA GLY A 24 9.40 -6.45 -1.20
C GLY A 24 9.54 -4.92 -1.22
N THR A 25 8.50 -4.16 -1.60
CA THR A 25 8.49 -2.68 -1.59
C THR A 25 8.94 -2.09 -0.25
N GLN A 26 8.47 -2.63 0.87
CA GLN A 26 8.89 -2.19 2.21
C GLN A 26 10.42 -2.19 2.41
N ARG A 27 11.10 -3.22 1.89
CA ARG A 27 12.55 -3.36 2.01
C ARG A 27 13.27 -2.38 1.09
N GLN A 28 12.74 -2.17 -0.12
CA GLN A 28 13.31 -1.20 -1.06
C GLN A 28 13.18 0.24 -0.53
N LEU A 29 12.05 0.56 0.10
CA LEU A 29 11.80 1.87 0.71
C LEU A 29 12.74 2.16 1.89
N LEU A 30 13.05 1.15 2.72
CA LEU A 30 14.05 1.28 3.77
C LEU A 30 15.47 1.45 3.20
N ARG A 31 15.82 0.68 2.15
CA ARG A 31 17.12 0.77 1.49
C ARG A 31 17.36 2.10 0.78
N SER A 32 16.31 2.76 0.31
CA SER A 32 16.43 4.08 -0.33
C SER A 32 16.66 5.22 0.66
N GLY A 33 16.51 4.97 1.97
CA GLY A 33 16.61 6.00 3.01
C GLY A 33 15.36 6.88 3.13
N LEU A 34 14.32 6.67 2.30
CA LEU A 34 13.07 7.44 2.37
C LEU A 34 12.23 7.10 3.60
N GLY A 35 12.26 5.82 4.02
CA GLY A 35 11.47 5.29 5.13
C GLY A 35 9.97 5.43 4.95
N PHE A 36 9.20 5.16 6.01
CA PHE A 36 7.72 5.13 5.98
C PHE A 36 7.04 6.47 6.32
N ARG A 37 7.82 7.50 6.64
CA ARG A 37 7.27 8.79 7.09
C ARG A 37 6.35 9.39 6.03
N ARG A 38 5.11 9.74 6.43
CA ARG A 38 4.06 10.32 5.58
C ARG A 38 3.69 9.44 4.37
N LEU A 39 3.84 8.13 4.50
CA LEU A 39 3.43 7.18 3.47
C LEU A 39 2.02 6.65 3.78
N ASP A 40 1.01 7.47 3.51
CA ASP A 40 -0.39 7.21 3.84
C ASP A 40 -1.31 7.14 2.60
N LYS A 41 -0.76 7.34 1.39
CA LYS A 41 -1.50 7.36 0.12
C LYS A 41 -0.86 6.42 -0.89
N ILE A 42 -1.63 5.44 -1.34
CA ILE A 42 -1.23 4.48 -2.37
C ILE A 42 -2.21 4.57 -3.54
N LEU A 43 -1.68 4.76 -4.74
CA LEU A 43 -2.38 4.72 -6.01
C LEU A 43 -2.04 3.40 -6.70
N LEU A 44 -3.03 2.62 -7.08
CA LEU A 44 -2.81 1.37 -7.79
C LEU A 44 -3.19 1.53 -9.26
N THR A 45 -2.28 1.11 -10.13
CA THR A 45 -2.52 1.12 -11.58
C THR A 45 -3.57 0.07 -11.97
N HIS A 46 -3.47 -1.13 -11.40
CA HIS A 46 -4.38 -2.25 -11.60
C HIS A 46 -4.17 -3.35 -10.54
N GLY A 47 -4.98 -4.42 -10.59
CA GLY A 47 -5.02 -5.45 -9.55
C GLY A 47 -4.10 -6.66 -9.74
N HIS A 48 -3.13 -6.65 -10.66
CA HIS A 48 -2.21 -7.81 -10.78
C HIS A 48 -1.35 -7.96 -9.53
N LEU A 49 -0.99 -9.21 -9.20
CA LEU A 49 -0.35 -9.54 -7.93
C LEU A 49 1.03 -8.89 -7.78
N ASP A 50 1.77 -8.71 -8.87
CA ASP A 50 3.04 -8.01 -8.91
C ASP A 50 2.95 -6.50 -8.60
N HIS A 51 1.74 -5.92 -8.58
CA HIS A 51 1.46 -4.53 -8.22
C HIS A 51 0.85 -4.37 -6.82
N ILE A 52 0.30 -5.44 -6.21
CA ILE A 52 -0.48 -5.32 -4.95
C ILE A 52 0.00 -6.20 -3.80
N LEU A 53 0.82 -7.23 -4.04
CA LEU A 53 1.19 -8.19 -2.97
C LEU A 53 2.00 -7.57 -1.83
N GLY A 54 2.67 -6.45 -2.06
CA GLY A 54 3.39 -5.71 -1.02
C GLY A 54 2.49 -5.02 0.00
N LEU A 55 1.21 -4.78 -0.34
CA LEU A 55 0.29 -4.00 0.49
C LEU A 55 0.06 -4.62 1.87
N GLY A 56 -0.12 -5.95 1.95
CA GLY A 56 -0.37 -6.63 3.23
C GLY A 56 0.80 -6.50 4.21
N GLY A 57 2.02 -6.67 3.70
CA GLY A 57 3.23 -6.51 4.50
C GLY A 57 3.50 -5.06 4.91
N LEU A 58 3.23 -4.11 4.00
CA LEU A 58 3.33 -2.69 4.30
C LEU A 58 2.31 -2.28 5.37
N ALA A 59 1.04 -2.62 5.22
CA ALA A 59 -0.02 -2.30 6.18
C ALA A 59 0.26 -2.91 7.56
N SER A 60 0.68 -4.18 7.61
CA SER A 60 1.08 -4.85 8.86
C SER A 60 2.26 -4.15 9.56
N THR A 61 3.22 -3.63 8.79
CA THR A 61 4.37 -2.89 9.32
C THR A 61 3.94 -1.54 9.88
N LEU A 62 3.13 -0.79 9.12
CA LEU A 62 2.64 0.52 9.51
C LEU A 62 1.76 0.47 10.77
N GLY A 63 0.87 -0.54 10.87
CA GLY A 63 0.02 -0.75 12.03
C GLY A 63 0.81 -1.11 13.30
N ARG A 64 1.90 -1.90 13.19
CA ARG A 64 2.76 -2.22 14.35
C ARG A 64 3.52 -1.02 14.90
N TRP A 65 3.80 -0.03 14.07
CA TRP A 65 4.63 1.10 14.45
C TRP A 65 3.81 2.28 15.00
N GLU A 66 2.47 2.16 15.06
CA GLU A 66 1.55 3.26 15.40
C GLU A 66 1.78 4.52 14.55
N THR A 67 2.50 4.38 13.44
CA THR A 67 2.91 5.50 12.56
C THR A 67 1.82 5.93 11.60
N LEU A 68 0.70 5.20 11.57
CA LEU A 68 -0.37 5.42 10.63
C LEU A 68 -1.69 5.60 11.38
N GLU A 69 -2.27 6.79 11.22
CA GLU A 69 -3.66 7.03 11.60
C GLU A 69 -4.60 6.37 10.57
N GLU A 70 -4.29 6.47 9.27
CA GLU A 70 -5.07 5.86 8.19
C GLU A 70 -4.23 5.63 6.91
N LEU A 71 -4.42 4.49 6.23
CA LEU A 71 -3.84 4.16 4.92
C LEU A 71 -4.91 4.27 3.84
N HIS A 72 -4.77 5.24 2.95
CA HIS A 72 -5.68 5.40 1.82
C HIS A 72 -5.14 4.69 0.58
N ILE A 73 -5.93 3.74 0.05
CA ILE A 73 -5.63 3.02 -1.18
C ILE A 73 -6.66 3.43 -2.23
N TYR A 74 -6.17 3.98 -3.34
CA TYR A 74 -6.96 4.48 -4.45
C TYR A 74 -6.75 3.60 -5.69
N ALA A 75 -7.84 3.15 -6.30
CA ALA A 75 -7.78 2.38 -7.55
C ALA A 75 -9.14 2.34 -8.26
N GLY A 76 -9.16 1.79 -9.47
CA GLY A 76 -10.41 1.37 -10.11
C GLY A 76 -11.05 0.16 -9.41
N ASP A 77 -12.36 0.01 -9.58
CA ASP A 77 -13.16 -1.01 -8.88
C ASP A 77 -12.60 -2.45 -8.97
N PRO A 78 -12.16 -2.97 -10.13
CA PRO A 78 -11.61 -4.32 -10.21
C PRO A 78 -10.34 -4.52 -9.37
N ALA A 79 -9.52 -3.48 -9.23
CA ALA A 79 -8.32 -3.52 -8.40
C ALA A 79 -8.69 -3.47 -6.91
N LEU A 80 -9.63 -2.61 -6.51
CA LEU A 80 -10.09 -2.52 -5.11
C LEU A 80 -10.71 -3.84 -4.63
N GLN A 81 -11.51 -4.52 -5.44
CA GLN A 81 -12.04 -5.85 -5.09
C GLN A 81 -10.94 -6.91 -4.85
N ARG A 82 -9.78 -6.77 -5.52
CA ARG A 82 -8.64 -7.66 -5.31
C ARG A 82 -7.84 -7.27 -4.07
N VAL A 83 -7.69 -5.98 -3.81
CA VAL A 83 -7.07 -5.46 -2.58
C VAL A 83 -7.88 -5.86 -1.35
N GLN A 84 -9.22 -5.73 -1.40
CA GLN A 84 -10.08 -6.13 -0.29
C GLN A 84 -9.85 -7.59 0.10
N ARG A 85 -9.92 -8.52 -0.87
CA ARG A 85 -9.66 -9.95 -0.63
C ARG A 85 -8.25 -10.21 -0.09
N LEU A 86 -7.25 -9.49 -0.58
CA LEU A 86 -5.89 -9.59 -0.06
C LEU A 86 -5.82 -9.14 1.41
N MET A 87 -6.48 -8.04 1.76
CA MET A 87 -6.49 -7.52 3.12
C MET A 87 -7.27 -8.40 4.10
N GLU A 88 -8.37 -9.01 3.65
CA GLU A 88 -9.14 -9.98 4.45
C GLU A 88 -8.30 -11.21 4.81
N VAL A 89 -7.41 -11.67 3.93
CA VAL A 89 -6.46 -12.75 4.24
C VAL A 89 -5.43 -12.33 5.31
N VAL A 90 -5.01 -11.06 5.31
CA VAL A 90 -3.96 -10.56 6.21
C VAL A 90 -4.51 -10.21 7.58
N PHE A 91 -5.68 -9.57 7.65
CA PHE A 91 -6.25 -9.01 8.88
C PHE A 91 -7.50 -9.75 9.38
N GLY A 92 -8.09 -10.62 8.56
CA GLY A 92 -9.37 -11.27 8.84
C GLY A 92 -10.54 -10.60 8.13
N GLU A 93 -11.60 -11.37 7.90
CA GLU A 93 -12.81 -10.91 7.24
C GLU A 93 -13.47 -9.76 8.02
N GLY A 94 -13.87 -8.70 7.30
CA GLY A 94 -14.51 -7.52 7.89
C GLY A 94 -13.62 -6.64 8.77
N GLN A 95 -12.31 -6.91 8.88
CA GLN A 95 -11.42 -6.13 9.76
C GLN A 95 -10.82 -4.87 9.12
N ILE A 96 -10.94 -4.70 7.80
CA ILE A 96 -10.36 -3.55 7.07
C ILE A 96 -10.69 -2.19 7.73
N PRO A 97 -11.95 -1.90 8.14
CA PRO A 97 -12.28 -0.63 8.79
C PRO A 97 -11.63 -0.46 10.17
N ASN A 98 -11.29 -1.56 10.86
CA ASN A 98 -10.74 -1.54 12.22
C ASN A 98 -9.21 -1.40 12.24
N VAL A 99 -8.54 -1.60 11.11
CA VAL A 99 -7.07 -1.57 11.01
C VAL A 99 -6.55 -0.30 10.33
N GLY A 100 -7.39 0.72 10.20
CA GLY A 100 -7.02 2.01 9.62
C GLY A 100 -6.72 1.93 8.12
N ILE A 101 -7.44 1.12 7.37
CA ILE A 101 -7.31 1.03 5.90
C ILE A 101 -8.59 1.53 5.24
N SER A 102 -8.43 2.44 4.28
CA SER A 102 -9.50 3.04 3.51
C SER A 102 -9.34 2.73 2.02
N LEU A 103 -10.35 2.11 1.42
CA LEU A 103 -10.40 1.77 0.00
C LEU A 103 -11.23 2.84 -0.74
N ASN A 104 -10.62 3.52 -1.70
CA ASN A 104 -11.17 4.72 -2.33
C ASN A 104 -11.27 4.52 -3.85
N LEU A 105 -12.48 4.54 -4.39
CA LEU A 105 -12.72 4.40 -5.83
C LEU A 105 -12.27 5.65 -6.58
N LEU A 106 -11.43 5.45 -7.61
CA LEU A 106 -11.13 6.48 -8.59
C LEU A 106 -12.12 6.37 -9.75
N THR A 107 -12.92 7.42 -9.95
CA THR A 107 -13.90 7.58 -11.03
C THR A 107 -13.37 8.49 -12.13
#